data_AF-A0A6P2B7H1-F1
#
_entry.id   AF-A0A6P2B7H1-F1
#
_cell.length_a   1.000
_cell.length_b   1.000
_cell.length_c   1.000
_cell.angle_alpha   90.00
_cell.angle_beta   90.00
_cell.angle_gamma   90.00
#
_symmetry.space_group_name_H-M   'P 1'
#
loop_
_entity.id
_entity.type
_entity.pdbx_description
1 polymer ?
#
loop_
_entity_poly.entity_id
_entity_poly.type
_entity_poly.pdbx_seq_one_letter_code
_entity_poly.pdbx_strand_id
1 'polypeptide(L)'
;MACGLVGWLLLMVVSCAPSQQSPILSGQLPVSAPPTAQVGHTIEVSVGPVPESGGKSIGLVVISANGPFTYSAVFDEHNMAYFTIPTDVTGQSGYIALILAVEDARAEASILLSSPHQPITI
;
A
#
# COMPACT_ATOMS: atom_id res chain seq x y z
N MET A 1 -41.54 -56.99 26.21
CA MET A 1 -41.78 -55.61 26.66
C MET A 1 -40.92 -54.70 25.80
N ALA A 2 -41.57 -53.89 24.99
CA ALA A 2 -40.95 -52.94 24.07
C ALA A 2 -40.67 -51.62 24.81
N CYS A 3 -39.45 -51.09 24.65
CA CYS A 3 -39.06 -49.70 24.86
C CYS A 3 -37.65 -49.62 24.25
N GLY A 4 -37.40 -49.06 23.08
CA GLY A 4 -37.83 -47.76 22.59
C GLY A 4 -36.58 -47.21 21.92
N LEU A 5 -36.47 -47.50 20.63
CA LEU A 5 -35.36 -47.19 19.73
C LEU A 5 -35.54 -45.74 19.28
N VAL A 6 -34.91 -44.76 19.93
CA VAL A 6 -34.92 -43.35 19.47
C VAL A 6 -33.61 -42.64 19.79
N GLY A 7 -32.78 -42.51 18.75
CA GLY A 7 -32.11 -41.27 18.37
C GLY A 7 -31.34 -40.49 19.44
N TRP A 8 -30.06 -40.80 19.61
CA TRP A 8 -29.04 -39.83 20.05
C TRP A 8 -27.92 -39.73 19.00
N LEU A 9 -28.36 -39.46 17.78
CA LEU A 9 -27.53 -39.19 16.62
C LEU A 9 -28.00 -37.86 16.05
N LEU A 10 -27.53 -36.73 16.58
CA LEU A 10 -27.54 -35.39 15.97
C LEU A 10 -27.17 -34.33 17.01
N LEU A 11 -25.99 -33.71 16.85
CA LEU A 11 -25.71 -32.27 17.03
C LEU A 11 -24.20 -32.01 16.90
N MET A 12 -23.59 -32.50 15.82
CA MET A 12 -22.39 -31.85 15.27
C MET A 12 -22.88 -30.63 14.47
N VAL A 13 -23.23 -29.56 15.18
CA VAL A 13 -23.51 -28.27 14.53
C VAL A 13 -22.17 -27.73 14.06
N VAL A 14 -21.82 -28.07 12.82
CA VAL A 14 -20.79 -27.37 12.06
C VAL A 14 -21.27 -25.93 11.94
N SER A 15 -20.80 -25.07 12.85
CA SER A 15 -20.98 -23.62 12.74
C SER A 15 -20.14 -23.15 11.57
N CYS A 16 -20.73 -23.21 10.37
CA CYS A 16 -20.18 -22.56 9.19
C CYS A 16 -20.42 -21.06 9.38
N ALA A 17 -19.53 -20.39 10.13
CA ALA A 17 -19.53 -18.94 10.18
C ALA A 17 -19.30 -18.45 8.73
N PRO A 18 -20.15 -17.56 8.19
CA PRO A 18 -19.89 -16.98 6.88
C PRO A 18 -18.54 -16.28 6.95
N SER A 19 -17.59 -16.69 6.12
CA SER A 19 -16.35 -15.95 5.93
C SER A 19 -16.73 -14.58 5.41
N GLN A 20 -16.63 -13.57 6.28
CA GLN A 20 -16.91 -12.19 5.93
C GLN A 20 -15.84 -11.77 4.93
N GLN A 21 -16.19 -11.88 3.65
CA GLN A 21 -15.26 -11.65 2.54
C GLN A 21 -15.11 -10.14 2.43
N SER A 22 -13.93 -9.63 2.81
CA SER A 22 -13.64 -8.21 2.69
C SER A 22 -13.82 -7.76 1.24
N PRO A 23 -14.39 -6.57 1.01
CA PRO A 23 -14.58 -6.05 -0.34
C PRO A 23 -13.23 -5.93 -1.06
N ILE A 24 -13.23 -6.20 -2.36
CA ILE A 24 -12.04 -6.07 -3.21
C ILE A 24 -11.88 -4.59 -3.55
N LEU A 25 -10.70 -4.04 -3.28
CA LEU A 25 -10.34 -2.68 -3.66
C LEU A 25 -10.06 -2.64 -5.17
N SER A 26 -10.69 -1.69 -5.85
CA SER A 26 -10.53 -1.47 -7.28
C SER A 26 -10.51 0.01 -7.62
N GLY A 27 -9.96 0.36 -8.78
CA GLY A 27 -9.93 1.73 -9.28
C GLY A 27 -8.67 2.52 -8.89
N GLN A 28 -8.77 3.84 -8.95
CA GLN A 28 -7.65 4.74 -8.69
C GLN A 28 -7.46 4.98 -7.19
N LEU A 29 -6.24 4.81 -6.67
CA LEU A 29 -5.91 5.14 -5.29
C LEU A 29 -5.58 6.64 -5.14
N PRO A 30 -6.02 7.29 -4.05
CA PRO A 30 -5.60 8.65 -3.72
C PRO A 30 -4.17 8.62 -3.18
N VAL A 31 -3.22 9.11 -3.96
CA VAL A 31 -1.80 9.21 -3.58
C VAL A 31 -1.43 10.66 -3.30
N SER A 32 -0.70 10.89 -2.21
CA SER A 32 -0.07 12.17 -1.89
C SER A 32 1.44 11.99 -1.89
N ALA A 33 2.09 12.65 -2.83
CA ALA A 33 3.54 12.70 -2.96
C ALA A 33 3.93 14.13 -3.39
N PRO A 34 5.08 14.66 -2.95
CA PRO A 34 5.52 15.97 -3.41
C PRO A 34 5.87 15.90 -4.91
N PRO A 35 5.55 16.93 -5.71
CA PRO A 35 5.89 16.94 -7.14
C PRO A 35 7.40 17.11 -7.39
N THR A 36 8.11 17.66 -6.40
CA THR A 36 9.56 17.89 -6.43
C THR A 36 10.16 17.54 -5.07
N ALA A 37 11.39 17.05 -5.06
CA ALA A 37 12.16 16.81 -3.85
C ALA A 37 13.65 17.08 -4.08
N GLN A 38 14.40 17.25 -2.99
CA GLN A 38 15.85 17.40 -3.08
C GLN A 38 16.53 16.04 -3.18
N VAL A 39 17.60 15.99 -3.97
CA VAL A 39 18.49 14.82 -4.02
C VAL A 39 19.04 14.52 -2.62
N GLY A 40 19.15 13.23 -2.30
CA GLY A 40 19.73 12.74 -1.05
C GLY A 40 18.88 12.98 0.20
N HIS A 41 17.58 13.30 0.03
CA HIS A 41 16.63 13.47 1.13
C HIS A 41 15.58 12.35 1.11
N THR A 42 15.08 12.00 2.29
CA THR A 42 13.94 11.09 2.45
C THR A 42 12.68 11.75 1.90
N ILE A 43 11.81 10.93 1.29
CA ILE A 43 10.53 11.39 0.76
C ILE A 43 9.41 10.59 1.40
N GLU A 44 8.46 11.29 2.00
CA GLU A 44 7.24 10.69 2.53
C GLU A 44 6.16 10.64 1.43
N VAL A 45 5.53 9.48 1.29
CA VAL A 45 4.42 9.24 0.38
C VAL A 45 3.29 8.61 1.18
N SER A 46 2.06 9.08 0.98
CA SER A 46 0.88 8.48 1.61
C SER A 46 -0.18 8.09 0.59
N VAL A 47 -0.96 7.08 0.97
CA VAL A 47 -2.13 6.62 0.22
C VAL A 47 -3.32 6.64 1.14
N GLY A 48 -4.43 7.19 0.66
CA GLY A 48 -5.70 7.19 1.39
C GLY A 48 -6.26 8.58 1.67
N PRO A 49 -7.44 8.63 2.30
CA PRO A 49 -8.16 7.47 2.85
C PRO A 49 -8.79 6.59 1.76
N VAL A 50 -8.75 5.25 1.94
CA VAL A 50 -9.42 4.29 1.06
C VAL A 50 -10.43 3.47 1.86
N PRO A 51 -11.75 3.66 1.72
CA PRO A 51 -12.73 2.95 2.53
C PRO A 51 -12.53 1.43 2.52
N GLU A 52 -12.74 0.80 3.68
CA GLU A 52 -12.68 -0.67 3.85
C GLU A 52 -11.30 -1.29 3.53
N SER A 53 -10.24 -0.48 3.58
CA SER A 53 -8.87 -0.92 3.30
C SER A 53 -8.10 -1.39 4.53
N GLY A 54 -8.53 -1.02 5.74
CA GLY A 54 -7.83 -1.33 6.99
C GLY A 54 -7.35 -2.79 7.07
N GLY A 55 -6.05 -2.96 7.35
CA GLY A 55 -5.39 -4.27 7.43
C GLY A 55 -4.96 -4.87 6.08
N LYS A 56 -5.33 -4.28 4.94
CA LYS A 56 -4.83 -4.73 3.62
C LYS A 56 -3.40 -4.24 3.38
N SER A 57 -2.60 -5.10 2.77
CA SER A 57 -1.24 -4.76 2.34
C SER A 57 -1.27 -4.05 0.98
N ILE A 58 -0.53 -2.94 0.88
CA ILE A 58 -0.32 -2.19 -0.36
C ILE A 58 1.16 -2.20 -0.73
N GLY A 59 1.46 -2.40 -2.01
CA GLY A 59 2.80 -2.34 -2.56
C GLY A 59 3.08 -0.97 -3.21
N LEU A 60 4.33 -0.52 -3.10
CA LEU A 60 4.89 0.62 -3.82
C LEU A 60 6.12 0.16 -4.60
N VAL A 61 6.16 0.43 -5.89
CA VAL A 61 7.35 0.33 -6.73
C VAL A 61 7.85 1.75 -7.01
N VAL A 62 9.12 1.99 -6.71
CA VAL A 62 9.82 3.24 -7.03
C VAL A 62 10.82 2.95 -8.14
N ILE A 63 10.67 3.60 -9.29
CA ILE A 63 11.63 3.52 -10.38
C ILE A 63 12.48 4.79 -10.33
N SER A 64 13.76 4.63 -9.98
CA SER A 64 14.72 5.73 -9.95
C SER A 64 15.89 5.48 -10.89
N ALA A 65 16.81 6.44 -10.98
CA ALA A 65 18.07 6.29 -11.74
C ALA A 65 18.95 5.14 -11.23
N ASN A 66 18.79 4.74 -9.95
CA ASN A 66 19.50 3.60 -9.35
C ASN A 66 18.81 2.24 -9.66
N GLY A 67 17.64 2.25 -10.31
CA GLY A 67 16.85 1.07 -10.63
C GLY A 67 15.49 1.03 -9.89
N PRO A 68 14.76 -0.10 -10.00
CA PRO A 68 13.50 -0.29 -9.30
C PRO A 68 13.72 -0.72 -7.84
N PHE A 69 12.92 -0.15 -6.93
CA PHE A 69 12.84 -0.50 -5.52
C PHE A 69 11.41 -0.83 -5.14
N THR A 70 11.21 -1.77 -4.22
CA THR A 70 9.88 -2.22 -3.80
C THR A 70 9.70 -2.06 -2.31
N TYR A 71 8.57 -1.49 -1.91
CA TYR A 71 8.16 -1.29 -0.53
C TYR A 71 6.76 -1.86 -0.31
N SER A 72 6.46 -2.22 0.93
CA SER A 72 5.13 -2.65 1.35
C SER A 72 4.72 -1.93 2.62
N ALA A 73 3.46 -1.52 2.67
CA ALA A 73 2.83 -0.97 3.86
C ALA A 73 1.49 -1.67 4.09
N VAL A 74 0.89 -1.43 5.25
CA VAL A 74 -0.46 -1.89 5.59
C VAL A 74 -1.32 -0.66 5.86
N PHE A 75 -2.56 -0.66 5.36
CA PHE A 75 -3.51 0.39 5.71
C PHE A 75 -3.85 0.33 7.20
N ASP A 76 -3.72 1.46 7.88
CA ASP A 76 -4.04 1.60 9.29
C ASP A 76 -5.56 1.65 9.57
N GLU A 77 -5.93 1.87 10.83
CA GLU A 77 -7.32 2.00 11.27
C GLU A 77 -8.05 3.22 10.67
N HIS A 78 -7.32 4.20 10.15
CA HIS A 78 -7.84 5.37 9.44
C HIS A 78 -7.87 5.16 7.92
N ASN A 79 -7.60 3.95 7.44
CA ASN A 79 -7.52 3.58 6.04
C ASN A 79 -6.43 4.35 5.26
N MET A 80 -5.32 4.65 5.94
CA MET A 80 -4.14 5.32 5.39
C MET A 80 -2.96 4.36 5.33
N ALA A 81 -2.13 4.46 4.29
CA ALA A 81 -0.85 3.78 4.22
C ALA A 81 0.26 4.80 3.98
N TYR A 82 1.42 4.57 4.60
CA TYR A 82 2.56 5.49 4.57
C TYR A 82 3.80 4.75 4.09
N PHE A 83 4.57 5.42 3.24
CA PHE A 83 5.84 4.94 2.71
C PHE A 83 6.90 6.01 2.90
N THR A 84 8.09 5.59 3.28
CA THR A 84 9.28 6.43 3.31
C THR A 84 10.23 5.94 2.24
N ILE A 85 10.55 6.80 1.26
CA ILE A 85 11.57 6.53 0.25
C ILE A 85 12.92 7.02 0.81
N PRO A 86 13.87 6.12 1.09
CA PRO A 86 15.14 6.45 1.72
C PRO A 86 16.12 7.16 0.76
N THR A 87 17.18 7.72 1.35
CA THR A 87 18.15 8.60 0.66
C THR A 87 19.04 7.89 -0.35
N ASP A 88 19.24 6.58 -0.19
CA ASP A 88 19.93 5.71 -1.14
C ASP A 88 19.18 5.57 -2.48
N VAL A 89 17.85 5.73 -2.47
CA VAL A 89 17.03 5.76 -3.68
C VAL A 89 17.02 7.14 -4.34
N THR A 90 17.10 8.20 -3.54
CA THR A 90 16.98 9.59 -4.00
C THR A 90 18.32 10.29 -4.24
N GLY A 91 19.43 9.54 -4.23
CA GLY A 91 20.79 10.07 -4.32
C GLY A 91 21.21 10.63 -5.69
N GLN A 92 20.36 10.55 -6.71
CA GLN A 92 20.61 11.08 -8.05
C GLN A 92 19.47 11.98 -8.52
N SER A 93 19.81 13.02 -9.27
CA SER A 93 18.82 13.92 -9.88
C SER A 93 18.09 13.24 -11.04
N GLY A 94 16.86 13.69 -11.30
CA GLY A 94 16.02 13.15 -12.36
C GLY A 94 14.58 12.89 -11.89
N TYR A 95 13.79 12.24 -12.74
CA TYR A 95 12.45 11.80 -12.36
C TYR A 95 12.50 10.46 -11.66
N ILE A 96 11.73 10.32 -10.59
CA ILE A 96 11.34 9.02 -10.05
C ILE A 96 9.86 8.79 -10.32
N ALA A 97 9.52 7.57 -10.73
CA ALA A 97 8.14 7.13 -10.90
C ALA A 97 7.72 6.28 -9.70
N LEU A 98 6.51 6.52 -9.20
CA LEU A 98 5.89 5.78 -8.11
C LEU A 98 4.71 5.02 -8.69
N ILE A 99 4.65 3.71 -8.45
CA ILE A 99 3.55 2.85 -8.87
C ILE A 99 3.06 2.11 -7.63
N LEU A 100 1.80 2.33 -7.25
CA LEU A 100 1.19 1.75 -6.07
C LEU A 100 0.08 0.79 -6.48
N ALA A 101 -0.03 -0.33 -5.76
CA ALA A 101 -0.99 -1.37 -6.06
C ALA A 101 -1.48 -2.08 -4.80
N VAL A 102 -2.80 -2.25 -4.72
CA VAL A 102 -3.46 -3.15 -3.77
C VAL A 102 -4.59 -3.84 -4.51
N GLU A 103 -4.61 -5.18 -4.53
CA GLU A 103 -5.62 -5.97 -5.24
C GLU A 103 -5.79 -5.50 -6.71
N ASP A 104 -6.94 -4.92 -7.07
CA ASP A 104 -7.22 -4.37 -8.40
C ASP A 104 -7.12 -2.83 -8.45
N ALA A 105 -6.85 -2.19 -7.32
CA ALA A 105 -6.66 -0.74 -7.24
C ALA A 105 -5.21 -0.33 -7.51
N ARG A 106 -5.01 0.79 -8.20
CA ARG A 106 -3.71 1.26 -8.66
C ARG A 106 -3.57 2.78 -8.48
N ALA A 107 -2.35 3.26 -8.28
CA ALA A 107 -2.02 4.67 -8.46
C ALA A 107 -0.61 4.87 -9.00
N GLU A 108 -0.42 6.01 -9.65
CA GLU A 108 0.86 6.42 -10.20
C GLU A 108 1.13 7.88 -9.85
N ALA A 109 2.38 8.20 -9.56
CA ALA A 109 2.85 9.56 -9.34
C ALA A 109 4.30 9.70 -9.81
N SER A 110 4.77 10.94 -9.95
CA SER A 110 6.16 11.22 -10.31
C SER A 110 6.71 12.36 -9.47
N ILE A 111 7.98 12.25 -9.10
CA ILE A 111 8.69 13.29 -8.34
C ILE A 111 9.93 13.69 -9.12
N LEU A 112 10.16 14.99 -9.28
CA LEU A 112 11.41 15.51 -9.82
C LEU A 112 12.43 15.71 -8.68
N LEU A 113 13.50 14.92 -8.69
CA LEU A 113 14.66 15.07 -7.81
C LEU A 113 15.60 16.13 -8.37
N SER A 114 15.76 17.21 -7.63
CA SER A 114 16.57 18.36 -8.02
C SER A 114 17.77 18.51 -7.10
N SER A 115 18.96 18.70 -7.67
CA SER A 115 20.13 19.07 -6.90
C SER A 115 20.02 20.54 -6.46
N PRO A 116 20.51 20.91 -5.25
CA PRO A 116 20.66 22.31 -4.91
C PRO A 116 21.56 22.98 -5.96
N HIS A 117 21.09 24.08 -6.54
CA HIS A 117 21.92 24.87 -7.45
C HIS A 117 23.10 25.40 -6.64
N GLN A 118 24.31 24.96 -6.94
CA GLN A 118 25.50 25.66 -6.45
C GLN A 118 25.51 27.04 -7.11
N PRO A 119 25.53 28.14 -6.33
CA PRO A 119 25.70 29.46 -6.92
C PRO A 119 27.05 29.49 -7.63
N ILE A 120 27.03 29.83 -8.92
CA ILE A 120 28.24 30.03 -9.70
C ILE A 120 29.01 31.18 -9.03
N THR A 121 30.15 30.87 -8.43
CA THR A 121 31.08 31.89 -7.97
C THR A 121 31.92 32.27 -9.18
N ILE A 122 31.56 33.39 -9.82
CA ILE A 122 32.36 34.06 -10.85
C ILE A 122 33.38 34.99 -10.19
#